data_AF-A0A5N6UDA4-F1
#
_entry.id   AF-A0A5N6UDA4-F1
#
_cell.length_a   1.000
_cell.length_b   1.000
_cell.length_c   1.000
_cell.angle_alpha   90.00
_cell.angle_beta   90.00
_cell.angle_gamma   90.00
#
_symmetry.space_group_name_H-M   'P 1'
#
loop_
_entity.id
_entity.type
_entity.pdbx_description
1 polymer ?
#
loop_
_entity_poly.entity_id
_entity_poly.type
_entity_poly.pdbx_seq_one_letter_code
_entity_poly.pdbx_strand_id
1 'polypeptide(L)'
;MHIPCSLNPMSFESLTETLEFPNESWKQWWYKTGPILVKLMISSNYSIERQHQYLEFYARVVVPFLGPYPQVFQSTLTRSGLPVEFSVNYQQHGKRPTVRIAFEPLSGARGTEAIAYDRDIAKEFLSTLSELDLKGFDLRLWDTVSQNIHIDATEKAMLEENRVDDTYVRTQTLFGFDLVGDGPISVKVYAFPGLKCKVSGQSSRELLANTVKDLQRQVDCAEVFSMVDLYLQESNSYSPYTFFSWDCIEPLKCRLKVYMCSASMTRAKLEEAWSLGSRLQGPSVDKGLRYLLQLFDHIQIPGGELEIKVEHDDRSDTSKSTPLMWNYEMRSGDPSPLTKIYLPVHGENDLKIATGIAHFMEEIGMIDIGKSYLDIMQSYFPENDLEQTDRLTSWISFAFTEKTGVYISIYYHSSTDNPWKTEIDEEKSAEL
;
A
#
# COMPACT_ATOMS: atom_id res chain seq x y z
N MET A 1 -5.73 -34.04 -11.86
CA MET A 1 -5.72 -34.36 -10.40
C MET A 1 -4.80 -33.36 -9.74
N HIS A 2 -5.31 -32.17 -9.39
CA HIS A 2 -4.60 -31.26 -8.50
C HIS A 2 -5.09 -31.57 -7.09
N ILE A 3 -4.21 -32.11 -6.28
CA ILE A 3 -4.41 -32.18 -4.83
C ILE A 3 -4.36 -30.72 -4.37
N PRO A 4 -5.34 -30.22 -3.58
CA PRO A 4 -5.19 -28.93 -2.93
C PRO A 4 -4.01 -29.09 -1.97
N CYS A 5 -2.87 -28.52 -2.34
CA CYS A 5 -1.75 -28.43 -1.43
C CYS A 5 -2.22 -27.47 -0.34
N SER A 6 -2.67 -28.00 0.80
CA SER A 6 -2.77 -27.23 2.02
C SER A 6 -1.47 -26.45 2.14
N LEU A 7 -1.53 -25.12 2.06
CA LEU A 7 -0.35 -24.25 2.18
C LEU A 7 0.23 -24.52 3.57
N ASN A 8 1.21 -25.43 3.66
CA ASN A 8 1.75 -25.85 4.94
C ASN A 8 2.78 -24.79 5.38
N PRO A 9 2.51 -24.00 6.44
CA PRO A 9 3.32 -22.84 6.80
C PRO A 9 4.57 -23.26 7.60
N MET A 10 5.22 -24.37 7.22
CA MET A 10 6.37 -24.94 7.95
C MET A 10 7.49 -23.93 8.19
N SER A 11 7.70 -22.98 7.26
CA SER A 11 8.71 -21.93 7.44
C SER A 11 8.36 -20.95 8.55
N PHE A 12 7.07 -20.62 8.72
CA PHE A 12 6.60 -19.77 9.81
C PHE A 12 6.66 -20.50 11.15
N GLU A 13 6.21 -21.75 11.20
CA GLU A 13 6.26 -22.58 12.41
C GLU A 13 7.71 -22.78 12.88
N SER A 14 8.59 -23.20 11.97
CA SER A 14 10.01 -23.40 12.26
C SER A 14 10.72 -22.13 12.74
N LEU A 15 10.43 -20.96 12.15
CA LEU A 15 10.97 -19.70 12.65
C LEU A 15 10.38 -19.33 14.01
N THR A 16 9.09 -19.54 14.22
CA THR A 16 8.42 -19.23 15.48
C THR A 16 9.03 -19.99 16.67
N GLU A 17 9.48 -21.23 16.46
CA GLU A 17 10.17 -22.03 17.49
C GLU A 17 11.56 -21.49 17.86
N THR A 18 12.18 -20.69 17.00
CA THR A 18 13.57 -20.23 17.16
C THR A 18 13.72 -18.73 17.42
N LEU A 19 12.68 -17.95 17.09
CA LEU A 19 12.68 -16.50 17.30
C LEU A 19 12.42 -16.17 18.77
N GLU A 20 13.32 -15.38 19.36
CA GLU A 20 13.12 -14.76 20.66
C GLU A 20 12.60 -13.34 20.46
N PHE A 21 11.43 -13.03 21.02
CA PHE A 21 10.84 -11.69 21.00
C PHE A 21 11.16 -10.96 22.31
N PRO A 22 11.83 -9.79 22.26
CA PRO A 22 12.16 -9.00 23.45
C PRO A 22 10.95 -8.48 24.24
N ASN A 23 9.76 -8.42 23.64
CA ASN A 23 8.53 -8.02 24.31
C ASN A 23 7.30 -8.70 23.71
N GLU A 24 6.20 -8.69 24.48
CA GLU A 24 4.95 -9.35 24.11
C GLU A 24 4.27 -8.70 22.89
N SER A 25 4.35 -7.39 22.72
CA SER A 25 3.74 -6.72 21.55
C SER A 25 4.34 -7.21 20.24
N TRP A 26 5.66 -7.32 20.16
CA TRP A 26 6.35 -7.83 18.97
C TRP A 26 5.97 -9.28 18.68
N LYS A 27 5.90 -10.10 19.74
CA LYS A 27 5.46 -11.49 19.64
C LYS A 27 4.04 -11.57 19.10
N GLN A 28 3.11 -10.79 19.63
CA GLN A 28 1.71 -10.77 19.17
C GLN A 28 1.61 -10.31 17.73
N TRP A 29 2.28 -9.23 17.34
CA TRP A 29 2.31 -8.80 15.94
C TRP A 29 2.79 -9.92 15.01
N TRP A 30 3.88 -10.60 15.35
CA TRP A 30 4.36 -11.75 14.58
C TRP A 30 3.31 -12.85 14.43
N TYR A 31 2.63 -13.24 15.51
CA TYR A 31 1.57 -14.25 15.45
C TYR A 31 0.35 -13.82 14.64
N LYS A 32 0.03 -12.53 14.63
CA LYS A 32 -1.17 -12.00 13.98
C LYS A 32 -0.98 -11.72 12.50
N THR A 33 0.24 -11.40 12.05
CA THR A 33 0.49 -10.99 10.66
C THR A 33 1.36 -11.99 9.89
N GLY A 34 2.28 -12.68 10.56
CA GLY A 34 3.20 -13.64 9.95
C GLY A 34 2.52 -14.79 9.19
N PRO A 35 1.41 -15.39 9.71
CA PRO A 35 0.67 -16.42 8.99
C PRO A 35 0.10 -15.95 7.65
N ILE A 36 -0.33 -14.69 7.53
CA ILE A 36 -0.81 -14.13 6.26
C ILE A 36 0.37 -13.95 5.30
N LEU A 37 1.47 -13.35 5.77
CA LEU A 37 2.66 -13.10 4.97
C LEU A 37 3.27 -14.39 4.37
N VAL A 38 3.36 -15.47 5.15
CA VAL A 38 3.89 -16.75 4.63
C VAL A 38 2.98 -17.35 3.56
N LYS A 39 1.65 -17.30 3.75
CA LYS A 39 0.70 -17.82 2.75
C LYS A 39 0.78 -17.07 1.43
N LEU A 40 0.94 -15.74 1.47
CA LEU A 40 1.16 -14.91 0.29
C LEU A 40 2.44 -15.33 -0.46
N MET A 41 3.50 -15.67 0.25
CA MET A 41 4.75 -16.14 -0.37
C MET A 41 4.64 -17.55 -0.94
N ILE A 42 3.92 -18.47 -0.27
CA ILE A 42 3.70 -19.82 -0.79
C ILE A 42 2.86 -19.75 -2.07
N SER A 43 1.73 -19.03 -2.06
CA SER A 43 0.86 -18.87 -3.25
C SER A 43 1.56 -18.13 -4.40
N SER A 44 2.56 -17.31 -4.10
CA SER A 44 3.40 -16.61 -5.08
C SER A 44 4.64 -17.41 -5.52
N ASN A 45 4.73 -18.70 -5.18
CA ASN A 45 5.80 -19.62 -5.58
C ASN A 45 7.21 -19.20 -5.12
N TYR A 46 7.35 -18.68 -3.90
CA TYR A 46 8.67 -18.43 -3.30
C TYR A 46 9.27 -19.76 -2.82
N SER A 47 10.59 -19.94 -2.97
CA SER A 47 11.26 -21.11 -2.40
C SER A 47 11.24 -21.05 -0.87
N ILE A 48 11.35 -22.22 -0.21
CA ILE A 48 11.35 -22.31 1.26
C ILE A 48 12.45 -21.42 1.86
N GLU A 49 13.63 -21.39 1.24
CA GLU A 49 14.75 -20.56 1.70
C GLU A 49 14.41 -19.06 1.65
N ARG A 50 13.70 -18.62 0.60
CA ARG A 50 13.26 -17.23 0.47
C ARG A 50 12.12 -16.90 1.42
N GLN A 51 11.20 -17.83 1.64
CA GLN A 51 10.14 -17.67 2.65
C GLN A 51 10.78 -17.44 4.03
N HIS A 52 11.75 -18.27 4.43
CA HIS A 52 12.49 -18.09 5.68
C HIS A 52 13.20 -16.74 5.74
N GLN A 53 13.97 -16.39 4.71
CA GLN A 53 14.74 -15.13 4.69
C GLN A 53 13.84 -13.90 4.84
N TYR A 54 12.73 -13.85 4.11
CA TYR A 54 11.84 -12.69 4.16
C TYR A 54 10.98 -12.65 5.42
N LEU A 55 10.59 -13.80 5.98
CA LEU A 55 9.95 -13.87 7.30
C LEU A 55 10.89 -13.41 8.40
N GLU A 56 12.16 -13.82 8.36
CA GLU A 56 13.16 -13.37 9.34
C GLU A 56 13.41 -11.85 9.22
N PHE A 57 13.52 -11.34 7.99
CA PHE A 57 13.56 -9.88 7.75
C PHE A 57 12.33 -9.20 8.37
N TYR A 58 11.12 -9.71 8.10
CA TYR A 58 9.90 -9.13 8.66
C TYR A 58 9.91 -9.14 10.20
N ALA A 59 10.22 -10.28 10.82
CA ALA A 59 10.22 -10.45 12.28
C ALA A 59 11.28 -9.59 12.99
N ARG A 60 12.47 -9.45 12.39
CA ARG A 60 13.61 -8.75 13.03
C ARG A 60 13.70 -7.27 12.68
N VAL A 61 13.15 -6.85 11.53
CA VAL A 61 13.33 -5.48 11.01
C VAL A 61 12.02 -4.71 11.04
N VAL A 62 10.90 -5.30 10.63
CA VAL A 62 9.62 -4.59 10.51
C VAL A 62 8.80 -4.66 11.80
N VAL A 63 8.59 -5.87 12.35
CA VAL A 63 7.79 -6.09 13.57
C VAL A 63 8.19 -5.19 14.74
N PRO A 64 9.49 -4.90 15.01
CA PRO A 64 9.88 -3.99 16.07
C PRO A 64 9.28 -2.58 16.00
N PHE A 65 8.96 -2.14 14.79
CA PHE A 65 8.43 -0.81 14.47
C PHE A 65 6.91 -0.82 14.22
N LEU A 66 6.18 -1.90 14.57
CA LEU A 66 4.71 -1.90 14.48
C LEU A 66 4.02 -1.33 15.73
N GLY A 67 4.79 -0.92 16.74
CA GLY A 67 4.28 -0.33 17.96
C GLY A 67 3.62 -1.34 18.92
N PRO A 68 2.87 -0.86 19.92
CA PRO A 68 2.18 -1.71 20.90
C PRO A 68 1.10 -2.59 20.27
N TYR A 69 0.86 -3.77 20.88
CA TYR A 69 -0.27 -4.64 20.57
C TYR A 69 -1.11 -4.88 21.84
N PRO A 70 -2.47 -4.86 21.78
CA PRO A 70 -3.28 -4.43 20.64
C PRO A 70 -2.95 -3.01 20.20
N GLN A 71 -3.22 -2.67 18.94
CA GLN A 71 -2.86 -1.37 18.38
C GLN A 71 -3.47 -0.23 19.20
N VAL A 72 -2.66 0.76 19.54
CA VAL A 72 -3.08 1.98 20.26
C VAL A 72 -3.08 3.23 19.38
N PHE A 73 -2.50 3.11 18.20
CA PHE A 73 -2.45 4.16 17.18
C PHE A 73 -3.03 3.59 15.89
N GLN A 74 -4.00 4.28 15.31
CA GLN A 74 -4.56 3.91 14.02
C GLN A 74 -3.77 4.56 12.88
N SER A 75 -3.02 3.73 12.16
CA SER A 75 -2.30 4.14 10.96
C SER A 75 -3.26 4.46 9.82
N THR A 76 -2.97 5.51 9.04
CA THR A 76 -3.77 5.79 7.83
C THR A 76 -3.39 4.92 6.65
N LEU A 77 -2.44 4.00 6.81
CA LEU A 77 -2.10 3.00 5.80
C LEU A 77 -3.31 2.11 5.47
N THR A 78 -4.06 1.68 6.49
CA THR A 78 -5.22 0.81 6.31
C THR A 78 -6.47 1.40 6.94
N ARG A 79 -7.63 1.02 6.41
CA ARG A 79 -8.92 1.42 7.00
C ARG A 79 -9.14 0.84 8.40
N SER A 80 -8.64 -0.38 8.63
CA SER A 80 -8.62 -1.03 9.94
C SER A 80 -7.70 -0.36 10.99
N GLY A 81 -6.90 0.63 10.60
CA GLY A 81 -5.91 1.26 11.48
C GLY A 81 -4.62 0.45 11.68
N LEU A 82 -4.51 -0.74 11.11
CA LEU A 82 -3.27 -1.54 11.13
C LEU A 82 -2.10 -0.76 10.54
N PRO A 83 -0.93 -0.76 11.20
CA PRO A 83 0.28 -0.12 10.71
C PRO A 83 1.02 -0.95 9.67
N VAL A 84 0.44 -2.05 9.17
CA VAL A 84 1.03 -2.91 8.14
C VAL A 84 -0.04 -3.39 7.16
N GLU A 85 0.34 -3.44 5.89
CA GLU A 85 -0.47 -3.95 4.78
C GLU A 85 0.39 -4.79 3.84
N PHE A 86 -0.13 -5.94 3.43
CA PHE A 86 0.48 -6.85 2.48
C PHE A 86 -0.26 -6.76 1.15
N SER A 87 0.51 -6.83 0.06
CA SER A 87 -0.06 -6.91 -1.27
C SER A 87 0.68 -7.89 -2.16
N VAL A 88 -0.01 -8.42 -3.16
CA VAL A 88 0.60 -9.28 -4.18
C VAL A 88 0.44 -8.62 -5.53
N ASN A 89 1.55 -8.56 -6.25
CA ASN A 89 1.60 -8.09 -7.62
C ASN A 89 1.60 -9.25 -8.61
N TYR A 90 0.63 -9.24 -9.52
CA TYR A 90 0.56 -10.16 -10.65
C TYR A 90 0.84 -9.38 -11.94
N GLN A 91 1.62 -9.96 -12.85
CA GLN A 91 1.91 -9.35 -14.15
C GLN A 91 1.64 -10.34 -15.26
N GLN A 92 0.98 -9.88 -16.31
CA GLN A 92 0.59 -10.70 -17.47
C GLN A 92 1.78 -11.37 -18.15
N HIS A 93 2.88 -10.63 -18.30
CA HIS A 93 4.14 -11.17 -18.85
C HIS A 93 5.20 -11.42 -17.76
N GLY A 94 4.78 -11.42 -16.49
CA GLY A 94 5.64 -11.70 -15.35
C GLY A 94 5.93 -13.19 -15.21
N LYS A 95 7.07 -13.51 -14.58
CA LYS A 95 7.44 -14.90 -14.30
C LYS A 95 6.76 -15.46 -13.06
N ARG A 96 6.62 -14.64 -12.03
CA ARG A 96 6.01 -15.01 -10.74
C ARG A 96 5.38 -13.77 -10.09
N PRO A 97 4.34 -13.94 -9.26
CA PRO A 97 3.82 -12.84 -8.46
C PRO A 97 4.86 -12.31 -7.46
N THR A 98 4.75 -11.04 -7.07
CA THR A 98 5.66 -10.40 -6.11
C THR A 98 4.89 -9.96 -4.87
N VAL A 99 5.24 -10.53 -3.72
CA VAL A 99 4.73 -10.13 -2.40
C VAL A 99 5.39 -8.82 -1.97
N ARG A 100 4.59 -7.95 -1.35
CA ARG A 100 5.01 -6.65 -0.84
C ARG A 100 4.51 -6.41 0.56
N ILE A 101 5.28 -5.62 1.29
CA ILE A 101 4.94 -5.15 2.64
C ILE A 101 4.95 -3.62 2.59
N ALA A 102 3.83 -2.99 2.93
CA ALA A 102 3.79 -1.57 3.27
C ALA A 102 3.58 -1.46 4.78
N PHE A 103 4.24 -0.50 5.44
CA PHE A 103 4.03 -0.30 6.87
C PHE A 103 4.35 1.13 7.31
N GLU A 104 3.69 1.58 8.38
CA GLU A 104 4.00 2.80 9.12
C GLU A 104 4.91 2.46 10.30
N PRO A 105 6.12 3.03 10.39
CA PRO A 105 6.97 2.81 11.54
C PRO A 105 6.47 3.62 12.73
N LEU A 106 6.16 2.91 13.80
CA LEU A 106 5.71 3.41 15.09
C LEU A 106 6.73 3.09 16.17
N SER A 107 6.71 3.84 17.26
CA SER A 107 7.68 3.67 18.34
C SER A 107 7.36 2.41 19.13
N GLY A 108 8.40 1.69 19.54
CA GLY A 108 8.25 0.37 20.11
C GLY A 108 9.11 0.15 21.34
N ALA A 109 8.72 0.66 22.51
CA ALA A 109 8.93 -0.01 23.80
C ALA A 109 8.42 0.83 24.99
N ARG A 110 7.54 0.22 25.79
CA ARG A 110 7.17 0.57 27.19
C ARG A 110 6.19 1.72 27.41
N GLY A 111 4.89 1.41 27.52
CA GLY A 111 3.96 2.16 28.37
C GLY A 111 3.88 3.68 28.17
N THR A 112 4.44 4.20 27.08
CA THR A 112 4.40 5.59 26.67
C THR A 112 3.32 5.71 25.61
N GLU A 113 2.58 6.81 25.67
CA GLU A 113 1.61 7.17 24.65
C GLU A 113 2.31 7.14 23.27
N ALA A 114 1.67 6.52 22.29
CA ALA A 114 2.19 6.48 20.94
C ALA A 114 2.38 7.92 20.45
N ILE A 115 3.60 8.26 20.04
CA ILE A 115 3.93 9.61 19.62
C ILE A 115 3.46 9.78 18.18
N ALA A 116 2.53 10.71 17.96
CA ALA A 116 2.11 11.10 16.62
C ALA A 116 3.21 11.92 15.91
N TYR A 117 3.23 11.86 14.58
CA TYR A 117 4.02 12.73 13.71
C TYR A 117 5.55 12.61 13.88
N ASP A 118 6.05 11.40 14.14
CA ASP A 118 7.45 11.23 14.54
C ASP A 118 8.36 10.87 13.36
N ARG A 119 8.89 11.92 12.72
CA ARG A 119 9.96 11.83 11.72
C ARG A 119 11.19 11.09 12.24
N ASP A 120 11.47 11.15 13.54
CA ASP A 120 12.70 10.57 14.10
C ASP A 120 12.60 9.04 14.13
N ILE A 121 11.41 8.46 14.32
CA ILE A 121 11.18 7.01 14.19
C ILE A 121 11.46 6.54 12.76
N ALA A 122 10.96 7.28 11.76
CA ALA A 122 11.26 6.96 10.36
C ALA A 122 12.77 7.02 10.09
N LYS A 123 13.49 7.97 10.69
CA LYS A 123 14.95 8.09 10.58
C LYS A 123 15.69 6.95 11.30
N GLU A 124 15.22 6.52 12.47
CA GLU A 124 15.75 5.35 13.19
C GLU A 124 15.58 4.08 12.35
N PHE A 125 14.41 3.90 11.74
CA PHE A 125 14.15 2.77 10.85
C PHE A 125 15.08 2.80 9.62
N LEU A 126 15.29 3.97 9.01
CA LEU A 126 16.24 4.13 7.91
C LEU A 126 17.69 3.81 8.31
N SER A 127 18.09 4.14 9.54
CA SER A 127 19.39 3.72 10.08
C SER A 127 19.48 2.21 10.18
N THR A 128 18.43 1.55 10.68
CA THR A 128 18.34 0.08 10.77
C THR A 128 18.48 -0.56 9.39
N LEU A 129 17.80 -0.03 8.36
CA LEU A 129 17.94 -0.54 6.99
C LEU A 129 19.34 -0.36 6.40
N SER A 130 20.03 0.73 6.77
CA SER A 130 21.39 1.01 6.31
C SER A 130 22.41 0.01 6.87
N GLU A 131 22.16 -0.53 8.07
CA GLU A 131 23.00 -1.55 8.70
C GLU A 131 22.87 -2.94 8.05
N LEU A 132 21.78 -3.20 7.31
CA LEU A 132 21.53 -4.49 6.65
C LEU A 132 22.30 -4.68 5.33
N ASP A 133 23.00 -3.64 4.85
CA ASP A 133 23.73 -3.63 3.57
C ASP A 133 22.88 -4.16 2.39
N LEU A 134 21.63 -3.70 2.31
CA LEU A 134 20.72 -4.13 1.25
C LEU A 134 21.25 -3.67 -0.12
N LYS A 135 21.48 -4.63 -1.02
CA LYS A 135 22.04 -4.34 -2.35
C LYS A 135 21.21 -3.30 -3.11
N GLY A 136 21.84 -2.17 -3.41
CA GLY A 136 21.24 -1.09 -4.20
C GLY A 136 20.39 -0.11 -3.40
N PHE A 137 20.32 -0.27 -2.07
CA PHE A 137 19.66 0.67 -1.18
C PHE A 137 20.43 1.99 -1.09
N ASP A 138 19.71 3.10 -1.22
CA ASP A 138 20.27 4.44 -1.25
C ASP A 138 19.26 5.45 -0.68
N LEU A 139 19.72 6.24 0.29
CA LEU A 139 18.90 7.19 1.04
C LEU A 139 19.16 8.66 0.70
N ARG A 140 19.97 8.96 -0.33
CA ARG A 140 20.35 10.34 -0.66
C ARG A 140 19.19 11.30 -0.87
N LEU A 141 18.02 10.80 -1.30
CA LEU A 141 16.84 11.64 -1.52
C LEU A 141 16.10 11.99 -0.22
N TRP A 142 16.27 11.21 0.85
CA TRP A 142 15.50 11.35 2.09
C TRP A 142 15.64 12.73 2.69
N ASP A 143 16.86 13.23 2.87
CA ASP A 143 17.08 14.52 3.56
C ASP A 143 16.42 15.69 2.81
N THR A 144 16.55 15.73 1.48
CA THR A 144 15.92 16.78 0.65
C THR A 144 14.40 16.71 0.72
N VAL A 145 13.83 15.51 0.61
CA VAL A 145 12.39 15.32 0.73
C VAL A 145 11.90 15.71 2.13
N SER A 146 12.60 15.24 3.16
CA SER A 146 12.13 15.36 4.53
C SER A 146 12.12 16.81 5.02
N GLN A 147 13.09 17.63 4.57
CA GLN A 147 13.13 19.06 4.86
C GLN A 147 11.89 19.81 4.37
N ASN A 148 11.31 19.40 3.24
CA ASN A 148 10.18 20.09 2.63
C ASN A 148 8.82 19.61 3.17
N ILE A 149 8.70 18.36 3.61
CA ILE A 149 7.39 17.72 3.83
C ILE A 149 7.12 17.28 5.26
N HIS A 150 8.15 16.92 6.02
CA HIS A 150 7.93 16.55 7.42
C HIS A 150 7.87 17.80 8.28
N ILE A 151 7.06 17.73 9.33
CA ILE A 151 7.02 18.80 10.32
C ILE A 151 8.30 18.75 11.16
N ASP A 152 8.79 19.92 11.57
CA ASP A 152 9.85 20.01 12.57
C ASP A 152 9.30 20.04 14.02
N ALA A 153 10.21 20.09 14.99
CA ALA A 153 9.84 20.10 16.41
C ALA A 153 9.01 21.34 16.81
N THR A 154 9.24 22.48 16.16
CA THR A 154 8.50 23.72 16.42
C THR A 154 7.09 23.62 15.86
N GLU A 155 6.95 23.14 14.62
CA GLU A 155 5.67 22.91 13.98
C GLU A 155 4.84 21.85 14.70
N LYS A 156 5.48 20.79 15.20
CA LYS A 156 4.83 19.78 16.04
C LYS A 156 4.23 20.38 17.31
N ALA A 157 5.00 21.20 18.04
CA ALA A 157 4.52 21.87 19.24
C ALA A 157 3.32 22.80 18.94
N MET A 158 3.32 23.47 17.78
CA MET A 158 2.18 24.29 17.34
C MET A 158 0.92 23.44 17.08
N LEU A 159 1.06 22.26 16.47
CA LEU A 159 -0.09 21.38 16.20
C LEU A 159 -0.67 20.80 17.50
N GLU A 160 0.19 20.47 18.47
CA GLU A 160 -0.21 20.00 19.80
C GLU A 160 -0.99 21.07 20.58
N GLU A 161 -0.52 22.33 20.55
CA GLU A 161 -1.22 23.45 21.19
C GLU A 161 -2.59 23.75 20.55
N ASN A 162 -2.65 23.68 19.22
CA ASN A 162 -3.86 23.99 18.46
C ASN A 162 -4.92 22.87 18.48
N ARG A 163 -4.65 21.72 19.10
CA ARG A 163 -5.56 20.56 19.21
C ARG A 163 -6.21 20.22 17.88
N VAL A 164 -5.38 19.97 16.85
CA VAL A 164 -5.88 19.49 15.56
C VAL A 164 -6.75 18.26 15.79
N ASP A 165 -7.98 18.29 15.27
CA ASP A 165 -8.95 17.24 15.56
C ASP A 165 -8.55 15.89 14.93
N ASP A 166 -9.12 14.80 15.45
CA ASP A 166 -8.78 13.42 15.09
C ASP A 166 -9.15 13.01 13.65
N THR A 167 -9.85 13.84 12.89
CA THR A 167 -10.18 13.65 11.47
C THR A 167 -9.01 13.94 10.53
N TYR A 168 -7.88 14.42 11.06
CA TYR A 168 -6.69 14.70 10.24
C TYR A 168 -5.80 13.47 10.08
N VAL A 169 -5.37 13.19 8.84
CA VAL A 169 -4.41 12.12 8.54
C VAL A 169 -3.07 12.40 9.24
N ARG A 170 -2.70 11.53 10.18
CA ARG A 170 -1.52 11.73 11.03
C ARG A 170 -0.24 11.12 10.51
N THR A 171 -0.35 10.14 9.64
CA THR A 171 0.80 9.50 9.02
C THR A 171 1.61 10.52 8.23
N GLN A 172 2.94 10.51 8.44
CA GLN A 172 3.88 11.32 7.67
C GLN A 172 4.77 10.50 6.76
N THR A 173 5.08 9.26 7.17
CA THR A 173 5.98 8.37 6.43
C THR A 173 5.46 6.96 6.43
N LEU A 174 5.46 6.31 5.27
CA LEU A 174 5.32 4.87 5.15
C LEU A 174 6.52 4.29 4.42
N PHE A 175 6.80 3.02 4.64
CA PHE A 175 7.82 2.26 3.94
C PHE A 175 7.17 1.13 3.14
N GLY A 176 7.70 0.87 1.95
CA GLY A 176 7.29 -0.23 1.10
C GLY A 176 8.46 -1.14 0.77
N PHE A 177 8.25 -2.45 0.83
CA PHE A 177 9.21 -3.48 0.46
C PHE A 177 8.65 -4.33 -0.66
N ASP A 178 9.35 -4.42 -1.79
CA ASP A 178 9.10 -5.47 -2.78
C ASP A 178 10.03 -6.65 -2.47
N LEU A 179 9.45 -7.81 -2.14
CA LEU A 179 10.20 -9.04 -1.90
C LEU A 179 10.49 -9.69 -3.26
N VAL A 180 11.53 -9.28 -3.99
CA VAL A 180 11.69 -9.59 -5.43
C VAL A 180 12.11 -11.05 -5.70
N GLY A 181 11.37 -12.06 -5.23
CA GLY A 181 11.54 -13.49 -5.54
C GLY A 181 12.96 -14.03 -5.27
N ASP A 182 13.85 -13.89 -6.26
CA ASP A 182 15.26 -14.29 -6.20
C ASP A 182 16.24 -13.10 -6.06
N GLY A 183 15.74 -11.88 -5.99
CA GLY A 183 16.48 -10.62 -5.95
C GLY A 183 16.54 -9.97 -4.56
N PRO A 184 17.26 -8.84 -4.45
CA PRO A 184 17.29 -8.07 -3.21
C PRO A 184 15.92 -7.45 -2.91
N ILE A 185 15.70 -7.14 -1.63
CA ILE A 185 14.53 -6.37 -1.19
C ILE A 185 14.64 -4.96 -1.78
N SER A 186 13.61 -4.52 -2.49
CA SER A 186 13.53 -3.12 -2.95
C SER A 186 12.81 -2.30 -1.91
N VAL A 187 13.40 -1.18 -1.49
CA VAL A 187 12.81 -0.28 -0.50
C VAL A 187 12.21 0.95 -1.18
N LYS A 188 11.04 1.37 -0.71
CA LYS A 188 10.32 2.57 -1.11
C LYS A 188 9.94 3.37 0.13
N VAL A 189 9.85 4.68 -0.03
CA VAL A 189 9.35 5.59 0.99
C VAL A 189 8.17 6.35 0.42
N TYR A 190 7.16 6.59 1.26
CA TYR A 190 6.00 7.42 0.99
C TYR A 190 6.03 8.57 1.99
N ALA A 191 5.78 9.80 1.54
CA ALA A 191 5.75 10.98 2.39
C ALA A 191 4.43 11.74 2.23
N PHE A 192 3.79 12.05 3.34
CA PHE A 192 2.45 12.63 3.43
C PHE A 192 2.54 14.09 3.93
N PRO A 193 2.31 15.09 3.06
CA PRO A 193 2.52 16.49 3.39
C PRO A 193 1.36 17.15 4.14
N GLY A 194 0.26 16.45 4.43
CA GLY A 194 -0.95 17.06 5.00
C GLY A 194 -0.65 17.95 6.20
N LEU A 195 0.04 17.42 7.22
CA LEU A 195 0.32 18.18 8.45
C LEU A 195 1.22 19.39 8.20
N LYS A 196 2.17 19.26 7.27
CA LYS A 196 3.01 20.37 6.85
C LYS A 196 2.19 21.43 6.13
N CYS A 197 1.23 21.06 5.28
CA CYS A 197 0.27 22.00 4.69
C CYS A 197 -0.52 22.72 5.79
N LYS A 198 -0.99 21.97 6.79
CA LYS A 198 -1.81 22.51 7.89
C LYS A 198 -1.06 23.55 8.72
N VAL A 199 0.19 23.27 9.11
CA VAL A 199 0.97 24.15 9.99
C VAL A 199 1.58 25.35 9.24
N SER A 200 2.05 25.14 8.00
CA SER A 200 2.69 26.20 7.21
C SER A 200 1.71 27.09 6.45
N GLY A 201 0.48 26.61 6.21
CA GLY A 201 -0.49 27.25 5.33
C GLY A 201 -0.19 27.07 3.83
N GLN A 202 0.88 26.35 3.47
CA GLN A 202 1.20 26.02 2.08
C GLN A 202 0.26 24.94 1.54
N SER A 203 -0.03 25.01 0.24
CA SER A 203 -0.76 23.96 -0.46
C SER A 203 0.12 22.72 -0.71
N SER A 204 -0.52 21.55 -0.85
CA SER A 204 0.20 20.32 -1.22
C SER A 204 0.93 20.46 -2.55
N ARG A 205 0.36 21.22 -3.49
CA ARG A 205 1.00 21.60 -4.75
C ARG A 205 2.32 22.34 -4.55
N GLU A 206 2.32 23.40 -3.73
CA GLU A 206 3.54 24.20 -3.48
C GLU A 206 4.65 23.34 -2.86
N LEU A 207 4.31 22.50 -1.88
CA LEU A 207 5.27 21.58 -1.25
C LEU A 207 5.84 20.57 -2.25
N LEU A 208 4.99 19.97 -3.09
CA LEU A 208 5.43 19.03 -4.13
C LEU A 208 6.30 19.70 -5.19
N ALA A 209 5.91 20.87 -5.68
CA ALA A 209 6.66 21.62 -6.67
C ALA A 209 8.04 22.05 -6.15
N ASN A 210 8.12 22.53 -4.91
CA ASN A 210 9.40 22.85 -4.26
C ASN A 210 10.27 21.60 -4.10
N THR A 211 9.68 20.49 -3.67
CA THR A 211 10.42 19.22 -3.49
C THR A 211 10.99 18.71 -4.81
N VAL A 212 10.20 18.68 -5.89
CA VAL A 212 10.69 18.25 -7.21
C VAL A 212 11.77 19.18 -7.74
N LYS A 213 11.63 20.49 -7.53
CA LYS A 213 12.65 21.48 -7.90
C LYS A 213 13.97 21.24 -7.18
N ASP A 214 13.94 20.97 -5.88
CA ASP A 214 15.16 20.71 -5.09
C ASP A 214 15.81 19.37 -5.45
N LEU A 215 15.00 18.40 -5.88
CA LEU A 215 15.46 17.10 -6.37
C LEU A 215 15.96 17.11 -7.82
N GLN A 216 15.73 18.17 -8.60
CA GLN A 216 15.95 18.19 -10.06
C GLN A 216 17.36 17.77 -10.48
N ARG A 217 18.39 18.11 -9.69
CA ARG A 217 19.79 17.73 -9.98
C ARG A 217 20.08 16.24 -9.79
N GLN A 218 19.24 15.55 -9.02
CA GLN A 218 19.37 14.14 -8.65
C GLN A 218 18.40 13.27 -9.45
N VAL A 219 17.17 13.77 -9.67
CA VAL A 219 16.11 13.15 -10.46
C VAL A 219 15.58 14.17 -11.45
N ASP A 220 16.05 14.08 -12.70
CA ASP A 220 15.63 15.00 -13.75
C ASP A 220 14.30 14.59 -14.39
N CYS A 221 13.19 14.94 -13.74
CA CYS A 221 11.83 14.71 -14.26
C CYS A 221 10.99 16.01 -14.31
N ALA A 222 11.64 17.18 -14.40
CA ALA A 222 10.96 18.47 -14.27
C ALA A 222 9.92 18.72 -15.38
N GLU A 223 10.22 18.36 -16.63
CA GLU A 223 9.27 18.51 -17.75
C GLU A 223 8.03 17.62 -17.57
N VAL A 224 8.26 16.35 -17.20
CA VAL A 224 7.19 15.38 -16.92
C VAL A 224 6.35 15.84 -15.73
N PHE A 225 7.00 16.32 -14.67
CA PHE A 225 6.31 16.90 -13.51
C PHE A 225 5.48 18.12 -13.89
N SER A 226 5.99 19.02 -14.74
CA SER A 226 5.23 20.18 -15.20
C SER A 226 3.96 19.77 -15.97
N MET A 227 4.05 18.73 -16.80
CA MET A 227 2.88 18.17 -17.49
C MET A 227 1.83 17.63 -16.49
N VAL A 228 2.29 16.92 -15.46
CA VAL A 228 1.43 16.39 -14.38
C VAL A 228 0.81 17.53 -13.55
N ASP A 229 1.60 18.49 -13.10
CA ASP A 229 1.18 19.64 -12.29
C ASP A 229 0.09 20.46 -13.01
N LEU A 230 0.26 20.73 -14.31
CA LEU A 230 -0.74 21.43 -15.11
C LEU A 230 -2.08 20.70 -15.15
N TYR A 231 -2.06 19.38 -15.40
CA TYR A 231 -3.30 18.59 -15.38
C TYR A 231 -3.95 18.58 -13.99
N LEU A 232 -3.16 18.39 -12.93
CA LEU A 232 -3.68 18.34 -11.56
C LEU A 232 -4.27 19.68 -11.11
N GLN A 233 -3.68 20.79 -11.57
CA GLN A 233 -4.23 22.13 -11.37
C GLN A 233 -5.56 22.31 -12.12
N GLU A 234 -5.60 21.99 -13.42
CA GLU A 234 -6.79 22.17 -14.26
C GLU A 234 -7.98 21.32 -13.80
N SER A 235 -7.71 20.10 -13.34
CA SER A 235 -8.71 19.16 -12.83
C SER A 235 -9.07 19.40 -11.36
N ASN A 236 -8.41 20.35 -10.69
CA ASN A 236 -8.55 20.60 -9.25
C ASN A 236 -8.36 19.33 -8.40
N SER A 237 -7.38 18.49 -8.77
CA SER A 237 -7.13 17.19 -8.14
C SER A 237 -6.19 17.25 -6.93
N TYR A 238 -5.54 18.41 -6.69
CA TYR A 238 -4.74 18.61 -5.49
C TYR A 238 -5.61 18.69 -4.24
N SER A 239 -5.19 17.98 -3.19
CA SER A 239 -5.84 17.99 -1.89
C SER A 239 -4.81 17.83 -0.77
N PRO A 240 -5.20 18.02 0.51
CA PRO A 240 -4.33 17.69 1.64
C PRO A 240 -3.92 16.21 1.71
N TYR A 241 -4.63 15.32 1.00
CA TYR A 241 -4.32 13.89 0.90
C TYR A 241 -3.43 13.56 -0.30
N THR A 242 -2.99 14.55 -1.08
CA THR A 242 -1.97 14.33 -2.11
C THR A 242 -0.65 14.03 -1.43
N PHE A 243 -0.08 12.85 -1.70
CA PHE A 243 1.20 12.41 -1.17
C PHE A 243 2.10 11.93 -2.30
N PHE A 244 3.34 11.58 -2.00
CA PHE A 244 4.24 11.05 -3.02
C PHE A 244 5.14 9.97 -2.46
N SER A 245 5.73 9.18 -3.36
CA SER A 245 6.65 8.11 -3.01
C SER A 245 7.88 8.11 -3.91
N TRP A 246 8.96 7.50 -3.44
CA TRP A 246 10.14 7.25 -4.25
C TRP A 246 10.80 5.92 -3.90
N ASP A 247 11.63 5.41 -4.80
CA ASP A 247 12.45 4.24 -4.52
C ASP A 247 13.76 4.67 -3.82
N CYS A 248 14.17 3.96 -2.78
CA CYS A 248 15.46 4.18 -2.11
C CYS A 248 16.58 3.49 -2.89
N ILE A 249 16.85 4.00 -4.09
CA ILE A 249 17.89 3.53 -5.00
C ILE A 249 18.66 4.72 -5.56
N GLU A 250 19.71 4.43 -6.34
CA GLU A 250 20.48 5.46 -7.05
C GLU A 250 19.56 6.50 -7.73
N PRO A 251 19.72 7.82 -7.45
CA PRO A 251 18.78 8.85 -7.89
C PRO A 251 18.42 8.84 -9.38
N LEU A 252 19.38 8.61 -10.28
CA LEU A 252 19.12 8.56 -11.73
C LEU A 252 18.20 7.41 -12.16
N LYS A 253 18.04 6.39 -11.32
CA LYS A 253 17.13 5.25 -11.55
C LYS A 253 15.84 5.37 -10.75
N CYS A 254 15.79 6.31 -9.81
CA CYS A 254 14.67 6.51 -8.91
C CYS A 254 13.40 6.92 -9.67
N ARG A 255 12.27 6.41 -9.19
CA ARG A 255 10.95 6.78 -9.70
C ARG A 255 10.22 7.61 -8.66
N LEU A 256 9.95 8.86 -8.96
CA LEU A 256 9.09 9.72 -8.16
C LEU A 256 7.63 9.49 -8.56
N LYS A 257 6.74 9.30 -7.59
CA LYS A 257 5.31 9.06 -7.87
C LYS A 257 4.45 10.00 -7.06
N VAL A 258 3.59 10.78 -7.70
CA VAL A 258 2.62 11.66 -7.03
C VAL A 258 1.27 10.97 -7.02
N TYR A 259 0.65 10.87 -5.85
CA TYR A 259 -0.62 10.19 -5.62
C TYR A 259 -1.74 11.20 -5.33
N MET A 260 -2.90 10.91 -5.90
CA MET A 260 -4.10 11.72 -5.78
C MET A 260 -5.27 10.84 -5.38
N CYS A 261 -6.33 11.47 -4.88
CA CYS A 261 -7.58 10.81 -4.57
C CYS A 261 -8.78 11.61 -5.11
N SER A 262 -9.89 10.94 -5.40
CA SER A 262 -11.15 11.56 -5.83
C SER A 262 -12.34 10.80 -5.26
N ALA A 263 -13.39 11.55 -4.92
CA ALA A 263 -14.69 10.98 -4.60
C ALA A 263 -15.44 10.46 -5.85
N SER A 264 -15.01 10.82 -7.06
CA SER A 264 -15.70 10.40 -8.29
C SER A 264 -15.21 9.03 -8.76
N MET A 265 -16.02 7.99 -8.52
CA MET A 265 -15.83 6.64 -9.04
C MET A 265 -16.61 6.44 -10.34
N THR A 266 -16.30 7.24 -11.36
CA THR A 266 -16.98 7.14 -12.66
C THR A 266 -16.03 6.64 -13.72
N ARG A 267 -16.57 5.96 -14.74
CA ARG A 267 -15.81 5.58 -15.94
C ARG A 267 -15.12 6.79 -16.58
N ALA A 268 -15.80 7.93 -16.65
CA ALA A 268 -15.23 9.17 -17.14
C ALA A 268 -14.00 9.61 -16.32
N LYS A 269 -14.07 9.51 -14.99
CA LYS A 269 -12.92 9.84 -14.13
C LYS A 269 -11.76 8.86 -14.32
N LEU A 270 -12.04 7.56 -14.52
CA LEU A 270 -11.01 6.56 -14.83
C LEU A 270 -10.30 6.89 -16.16
N GLU A 271 -11.06 7.20 -17.22
CA GLU A 271 -10.52 7.57 -18.53
C GLU A 271 -9.70 8.88 -18.47
N GLU A 272 -10.19 9.88 -17.75
CA GLU A 272 -9.53 11.17 -17.52
C GLU A 272 -8.20 10.99 -16.76
N ALA A 273 -8.23 10.30 -15.62
CA ALA A 273 -7.04 10.06 -14.80
C ALA A 273 -6.01 9.20 -15.54
N TRP A 274 -6.46 8.14 -16.23
CA TRP A 274 -5.60 7.24 -17.01
C TRP A 274 -4.81 8.00 -18.08
N SER A 275 -5.49 8.88 -18.82
CA SER A 275 -4.95 9.63 -19.94
C SER A 275 -4.29 10.96 -19.56
N LEU A 276 -4.21 11.29 -18.26
CA LEU A 276 -3.73 12.60 -17.77
C LEU A 276 -4.48 13.77 -18.46
N GLY A 277 -5.81 13.65 -18.54
CA GLY A 277 -6.66 14.59 -19.26
C GLY A 277 -6.33 14.65 -20.76
N SER A 278 -6.23 13.48 -21.41
CA SER A 278 -5.86 13.32 -22.83
C SER A 278 -4.43 13.76 -23.21
N ARG A 279 -3.53 14.02 -22.26
CA ARG A 279 -2.12 14.33 -22.54
C ARG A 279 -1.30 13.08 -22.88
N LEU A 280 -1.67 11.95 -22.29
CA LEU A 280 -1.14 10.63 -22.65
C LEU A 280 -2.00 10.04 -23.76
N GLN A 281 -1.39 9.75 -24.89
CA GLN A 281 -2.06 9.19 -26.07
C GLN A 281 -1.21 8.11 -26.73
N GLY A 282 -1.88 7.24 -27.48
CA GLY A 282 -1.25 6.26 -28.36
C GLY A 282 -1.66 4.82 -28.07
N PRO A 283 -1.25 3.88 -28.93
CA PRO A 283 -1.78 2.52 -28.92
C PRO A 283 -1.63 1.79 -27.58
N SER A 284 -0.51 2.01 -26.87
CA SER A 284 -0.26 1.41 -25.55
C SER A 284 -1.18 2.01 -24.47
N VAL A 285 -1.49 3.31 -24.52
CA VAL A 285 -2.39 3.97 -23.58
C VAL A 285 -3.81 3.45 -23.79
N ASP A 286 -4.26 3.37 -25.05
CA ASP A 286 -5.60 2.88 -25.41
C ASP A 286 -5.78 1.41 -25.03
N LYS A 287 -4.74 0.59 -25.23
CA LYS A 287 -4.73 -0.82 -24.86
C LYS A 287 -4.81 -1.01 -23.35
N GLY A 288 -4.01 -0.26 -22.59
CA GLY A 288 -4.09 -0.29 -21.13
C GLY A 288 -5.45 0.19 -20.61
N LEU A 289 -6.03 1.22 -21.22
CA LEU A 289 -7.37 1.70 -20.86
C LEU A 289 -8.45 0.63 -21.08
N ARG A 290 -8.41 -0.08 -22.22
CA ARG A 290 -9.35 -1.19 -22.47
C ARG A 290 -9.27 -2.26 -21.38
N TYR A 291 -8.07 -2.65 -20.97
CA TYR A 291 -7.90 -3.61 -19.88
C TYR A 291 -8.36 -3.07 -18.53
N LEU A 292 -8.11 -1.79 -18.22
CA LEU A 292 -8.60 -1.16 -16.99
C LEU A 292 -10.14 -1.21 -16.93
N LEU A 293 -10.81 -0.86 -18.02
CA LEU A 293 -12.27 -0.85 -18.09
C LEU A 293 -12.84 -2.26 -18.07
N GLN A 294 -12.18 -3.23 -18.71
CA GLN A 294 -12.53 -4.63 -18.61
C GLN A 294 -12.43 -5.15 -17.16
N LEU A 295 -11.36 -4.82 -16.43
CA LEU A 295 -11.23 -5.13 -15.00
C LEU A 295 -12.37 -4.51 -14.18
N PHE A 296 -12.65 -3.22 -14.42
CA PHE A 296 -13.72 -2.50 -13.73
C PHE A 296 -15.09 -3.16 -13.95
N ASP A 297 -15.39 -3.57 -15.19
CA ASP A 297 -16.62 -4.27 -15.54
C ASP A 297 -16.73 -5.66 -14.87
N HIS A 298 -15.61 -6.36 -14.65
CA HIS A 298 -15.59 -7.66 -13.97
C HIS A 298 -15.77 -7.60 -12.46
N ILE A 299 -15.13 -6.63 -11.79
CA ILE A 299 -15.26 -6.49 -10.32
C ILE A 299 -16.59 -5.84 -9.90
N GLN A 300 -17.24 -5.13 -10.81
CA GLN A 300 -18.60 -4.59 -10.64
C GLN A 300 -18.77 -3.72 -9.38
N ILE A 301 -17.77 -2.92 -9.03
CA ILE A 301 -17.92 -1.94 -7.95
C ILE A 301 -18.90 -0.82 -8.37
N PRO A 302 -19.69 -0.26 -7.44
CA PRO A 302 -20.63 0.81 -7.75
C PRO A 302 -19.93 2.02 -8.36
N GLY A 303 -20.41 2.45 -9.53
CA GLY A 303 -20.00 3.70 -10.12
C GLY A 303 -20.80 4.88 -9.58
N GLY A 304 -20.17 6.04 -9.42
CA GLY A 304 -20.83 7.27 -8.98
C GLY A 304 -19.96 8.14 -8.09
N GLU A 305 -20.58 9.11 -7.44
CA GLU A 305 -19.93 9.92 -6.41
C GLU A 305 -19.96 9.20 -5.08
N LEU A 306 -18.81 9.14 -4.42
CA LEU A 306 -18.60 8.47 -3.15
C LEU A 306 -18.70 9.48 -2.00
N GLU A 307 -19.36 9.09 -0.92
CA GLU A 307 -19.30 9.85 0.33
C GLU A 307 -18.00 9.46 1.07
N ILE A 308 -16.97 10.30 0.97
CA ILE A 308 -15.67 10.01 1.60
C ILE A 308 -15.63 10.60 3.01
N LYS A 309 -15.42 9.72 4.00
CA LYS A 309 -15.17 10.08 5.39
C LYS A 309 -13.76 9.66 5.79
N VAL A 310 -13.03 10.60 6.38
CA VAL A 310 -11.72 10.32 6.98
C VAL A 310 -11.97 9.77 8.38
N GLU A 311 -12.11 8.44 8.42
CA GLU A 311 -12.30 7.69 9.65
C GLU A 311 -11.67 6.31 9.48
N HIS A 312 -11.25 5.71 10.59
CA HIS A 312 -10.92 4.30 10.60
C HIS A 312 -12.21 3.50 10.66
N ASP A 313 -12.20 2.33 10.05
CA ASP A 313 -13.34 1.43 9.99
C ASP A 313 -13.16 0.20 10.88
N ASP A 314 -12.37 0.32 11.95
CA ASP A 314 -12.10 -0.70 12.96
C ASP A 314 -13.32 -1.08 13.83
N ARG A 315 -14.52 -0.65 13.40
CA ARG A 315 -15.83 -0.93 13.98
C ARG A 315 -16.85 -1.21 12.89
N SER A 316 -17.85 -2.03 13.19
CA SER A 316 -18.87 -2.47 12.22
C SER A 316 -19.78 -1.36 11.69
N ASP A 317 -19.96 -0.26 12.41
CA ASP A 317 -20.93 0.82 12.13
C ASP A 317 -20.36 2.04 11.37
N THR A 318 -19.09 1.96 10.98
CA THR A 318 -18.36 3.05 10.30
C THR A 318 -18.54 3.00 8.77
N SER A 319 -18.26 4.11 8.08
CA SER A 319 -18.28 4.14 6.61
C SER A 319 -17.14 3.31 6.04
N LYS A 320 -17.51 2.45 5.09
CA LYS A 320 -16.59 1.61 4.33
C LYS A 320 -16.10 2.30 3.05
N SER A 321 -16.71 3.44 2.70
CA SER A 321 -16.44 4.17 1.46
C SER A 321 -15.01 4.71 1.44
N THR A 322 -14.25 4.34 0.40
CA THR A 322 -12.87 4.78 0.19
C THR A 322 -12.71 5.41 -1.20
N PRO A 323 -11.88 6.46 -1.35
CA PRO A 323 -11.83 7.24 -2.58
C PRO A 323 -11.15 6.48 -3.73
N LEU A 324 -11.47 6.83 -4.98
CA LEU A 324 -10.61 6.48 -6.12
C LEU A 324 -9.22 7.05 -5.85
N MET A 325 -8.16 6.27 -6.08
CA MET A 325 -6.79 6.78 -6.02
C MET A 325 -6.04 6.51 -7.33
N TRP A 326 -5.06 7.35 -7.63
CA TRP A 326 -4.14 7.11 -8.74
C TRP A 326 -2.79 7.76 -8.48
N ASN A 327 -1.76 7.31 -9.19
CA ASN A 327 -0.48 8.01 -9.24
C ASN A 327 0.06 8.17 -10.66
N TYR A 328 0.98 9.13 -10.78
CA TYR A 328 1.84 9.31 -11.94
C TYR A 328 3.28 9.03 -11.54
N GLU A 329 3.85 7.97 -12.09
CA GLU A 329 5.24 7.57 -11.92
C GLU A 329 6.13 8.30 -12.95
N MET A 330 7.15 8.99 -12.47
CA MET A 330 8.07 9.83 -13.24
C MET A 330 9.50 9.38 -12.96
N ARG A 331 10.33 9.33 -14.01
CA ARG A 331 11.73 8.92 -13.93
C ARG A 331 12.57 9.82 -14.80
N SER A 332 13.86 9.94 -14.46
CA SER A 332 14.82 10.64 -15.31
C SER A 332 14.87 10.06 -16.73
N GLY A 333 14.75 10.94 -17.71
CA GLY A 333 14.84 10.62 -19.14
C GLY A 333 13.59 10.01 -19.77
N ASP A 334 12.57 9.64 -19.00
CA ASP A 334 11.30 9.19 -19.56
C ASP A 334 10.50 10.42 -20.06
N PRO A 335 9.95 10.41 -21.29
CA PRO A 335 9.28 11.59 -21.86
C PRO A 335 7.85 11.80 -21.35
N SER A 336 7.32 10.85 -20.58
CA SER A 336 5.92 10.85 -20.12
C SER A 336 5.79 10.04 -18.83
N PRO A 337 4.84 10.39 -17.95
CA PRO A 337 4.61 9.60 -16.75
C PRO A 337 3.93 8.26 -17.09
N LEU A 338 4.06 7.29 -16.18
CA LEU A 338 3.25 6.09 -16.18
C LEU A 338 2.10 6.23 -15.18
N THR A 339 0.86 6.05 -15.64
CA THR A 339 -0.32 6.07 -14.77
C THR A 339 -0.52 4.74 -14.06
N LYS A 340 -0.90 4.79 -12.79
CA LYS A 340 -1.45 3.66 -12.03
C LYS A 340 -2.72 4.05 -11.32
N ILE A 341 -3.79 3.29 -11.51
CA ILE A 341 -5.10 3.47 -10.86
C ILE A 341 -5.21 2.52 -9.68
N TYR A 342 -5.96 2.90 -8.65
CA TYR A 342 -6.28 2.10 -7.47
C TYR A 342 -7.79 2.13 -7.27
N LEU A 343 -8.43 0.99 -7.54
CA LEU A 343 -9.86 0.80 -7.38
C LEU A 343 -10.15 0.43 -5.91
N PRO A 344 -10.99 1.22 -5.20
CA PRO A 344 -11.40 0.94 -3.84
C PRO A 344 -12.42 -0.21 -3.87
N VAL A 345 -12.03 -1.34 -3.33
CA VAL A 345 -12.92 -2.52 -3.20
C VAL A 345 -13.26 -2.79 -1.74
N HIS A 346 -12.68 -2.02 -0.81
CA HIS A 346 -13.04 -2.05 0.60
C HIS A 346 -14.52 -1.70 0.79
N GLY A 347 -15.25 -2.54 1.51
CA GLY A 347 -16.70 -2.44 1.70
C GLY A 347 -17.54 -3.21 0.68
N GLU A 348 -16.92 -3.76 -0.37
CA GLU A 348 -17.57 -4.63 -1.34
C GLU A 348 -17.37 -6.10 -0.97
N ASN A 349 -18.35 -6.94 -1.29
CA ASN A 349 -18.29 -8.38 -0.97
C ASN A 349 -17.02 -9.05 -1.53
N ASP A 350 -16.23 -9.67 -0.65
CA ASP A 350 -14.92 -10.22 -1.00
C ASP A 350 -15.02 -11.36 -2.03
N LEU A 351 -16.03 -12.25 -1.94
CA LEU A 351 -16.22 -13.31 -2.94
C LEU A 351 -16.51 -12.73 -4.32
N LYS A 352 -17.41 -11.76 -4.42
CA LYS A 352 -17.74 -11.08 -5.68
C LYS A 352 -16.49 -10.45 -6.30
N ILE A 353 -15.73 -9.69 -5.51
CA ILE A 353 -14.49 -9.05 -5.97
C ILE A 353 -13.48 -10.09 -6.41
N ALA A 354 -13.24 -11.12 -5.61
CA ALA A 354 -12.28 -12.16 -5.94
C ALA A 354 -12.67 -12.94 -7.21
N THR A 355 -13.96 -13.20 -7.42
CA THR A 355 -14.49 -13.84 -8.64
C THR A 355 -14.25 -12.96 -9.87
N GLY A 356 -14.53 -11.65 -9.77
CA GLY A 356 -14.27 -10.70 -10.86
C GLY A 356 -12.78 -10.64 -11.23
N ILE A 357 -11.90 -10.60 -10.23
CA ILE A 357 -10.44 -10.64 -10.44
C ILE A 357 -10.04 -11.94 -11.14
N ALA A 358 -10.53 -13.09 -10.66
CA ALA A 358 -10.23 -14.40 -11.23
C ALA A 358 -10.61 -14.47 -12.72
N HIS A 359 -11.85 -14.09 -13.06
CA HIS A 359 -12.32 -14.07 -14.45
C HIS A 359 -11.49 -13.12 -15.33
N PHE A 360 -11.21 -11.91 -14.84
CA PHE A 360 -10.37 -10.97 -15.57
C PHE A 360 -8.97 -11.55 -15.84
N MET A 361 -8.34 -12.16 -14.83
CA MET A 361 -7.02 -12.80 -14.97
C MET A 361 -7.05 -13.93 -16.02
N GLU A 362 -8.09 -14.76 -16.05
CA GLU A 362 -8.24 -15.80 -17.07
C GLU A 362 -8.34 -15.21 -18.49
N GLU A 363 -9.17 -14.19 -18.67
CA GLU A 363 -9.40 -13.54 -19.97
C GLU A 363 -8.15 -12.88 -20.55
N ILE A 364 -7.27 -12.34 -19.70
CA ILE A 364 -6.01 -11.72 -20.14
C ILE A 364 -4.86 -12.74 -20.29
N GLY A 365 -5.16 -14.04 -20.14
CA GLY A 365 -4.21 -15.13 -20.36
C GLY A 365 -3.43 -15.59 -19.11
N MET A 366 -3.77 -15.10 -17.92
CA MET A 366 -3.20 -15.54 -16.64
C MET A 366 -4.00 -16.72 -16.06
N ILE A 367 -4.24 -17.73 -16.90
CA ILE A 367 -5.26 -18.77 -16.69
C ILE A 367 -5.06 -19.54 -15.37
N ASP A 368 -3.83 -19.97 -15.07
CA ASP A 368 -3.57 -20.77 -13.86
C ASP A 368 -3.79 -19.97 -12.57
N ILE A 369 -3.45 -18.67 -12.59
CA ILE A 369 -3.67 -17.77 -11.46
C ILE A 369 -5.17 -17.54 -11.31
N GLY A 370 -5.88 -17.18 -12.39
CA GLY A 370 -7.33 -16.96 -12.34
C GLY A 370 -8.10 -18.15 -11.79
N LYS A 371 -7.81 -19.36 -12.27
CA LYS A 371 -8.46 -20.60 -11.82
C LYS A 371 -8.23 -20.96 -10.35
N SER A 372 -7.10 -20.53 -9.78
CA SER A 372 -6.74 -20.84 -8.39
C SER A 372 -6.98 -19.67 -7.43
N TYR A 373 -7.35 -18.49 -7.94
CA TYR A 373 -7.36 -17.26 -7.16
C TYR A 373 -8.35 -17.29 -5.99
N LEU A 374 -9.54 -17.88 -6.17
CA LEU A 374 -10.54 -18.02 -5.09
C LEU A 374 -10.02 -18.91 -3.96
N ASP A 375 -9.47 -20.08 -4.29
CA ASP A 375 -8.88 -21.00 -3.32
C ASP A 375 -7.71 -20.35 -2.57
N ILE A 376 -6.88 -19.59 -3.30
CA ILE A 376 -5.77 -18.81 -2.74
C ILE A 376 -6.31 -17.77 -1.75
N MET A 377 -7.32 -16.98 -2.12
CA MET A 377 -7.89 -15.97 -1.23
C MET A 377 -8.51 -16.59 0.02
N GLN A 378 -9.28 -17.67 -0.13
CA GLN A 378 -9.86 -18.41 0.99
C GLN A 378 -8.78 -18.96 1.93
N SER A 379 -7.64 -19.38 1.39
CA SER A 379 -6.54 -19.91 2.19
C SER A 379 -5.91 -18.87 3.12
N TYR A 380 -5.93 -17.58 2.75
CA TYR A 380 -5.42 -16.50 3.58
C TYR A 380 -6.25 -16.35 4.86
N PHE A 381 -7.58 -16.46 4.73
CA PHE A 381 -8.56 -16.25 5.79
C PHE A 381 -9.44 -17.50 5.98
N PRO A 382 -8.90 -18.62 6.50
CA PRO A 382 -9.58 -19.91 6.52
C PRO A 382 -10.80 -19.97 7.45
N GLU A 383 -10.89 -19.06 8.41
CA GLU A 383 -12.01 -18.97 9.36
C GLU A 383 -13.13 -18.03 8.87
N ASN A 384 -12.92 -17.35 7.74
CA ASN A 384 -13.86 -16.40 7.18
C ASN A 384 -14.60 -17.01 5.99
N ASP A 385 -15.92 -16.83 5.97
CA ASP A 385 -16.72 -17.08 4.78
C ASP A 385 -16.66 -15.84 3.87
N LEU A 386 -16.03 -15.96 2.70
CA LEU A 386 -15.89 -14.85 1.75
C LEU A 386 -17.25 -14.34 1.22
N GLU A 387 -18.32 -15.13 1.31
CA GLU A 387 -19.69 -14.66 1.00
C GLU A 387 -20.20 -13.64 2.02
N GLN A 388 -19.65 -13.65 3.24
CA GLN A 388 -20.09 -12.81 4.36
C GLN A 388 -19.08 -11.71 4.71
N THR A 389 -17.93 -11.63 4.06
CA THR A 389 -16.94 -10.58 4.28
C THR A 389 -16.94 -9.54 3.16
N ASP A 390 -16.48 -8.34 3.50
CA ASP A 390 -16.43 -7.20 2.59
C ASP A 390 -15.21 -6.29 2.79
N ARG A 391 -14.17 -6.77 3.47
CA ARG A 391 -13.03 -5.95 3.92
C ARG A 391 -11.69 -6.68 3.93
N LEU A 392 -11.64 -7.92 3.44
CA LEU A 392 -10.40 -8.68 3.35
C LEU A 392 -9.53 -8.21 2.18
N THR A 393 -10.14 -7.54 1.19
CA THR A 393 -9.46 -6.84 0.10
C THR A 393 -9.76 -5.35 0.17
N SER A 394 -8.73 -4.51 0.26
CA SER A 394 -8.91 -3.06 0.37
C SER A 394 -8.81 -2.34 -0.98
N TRP A 395 -7.84 -2.73 -1.80
CA TRP A 395 -7.53 -2.06 -3.06
C TRP A 395 -7.15 -3.03 -4.17
N ILE A 396 -7.46 -2.64 -5.41
CA ILE A 396 -6.89 -3.23 -6.62
C ILE A 396 -6.18 -2.14 -7.40
N SER A 397 -4.86 -2.19 -7.47
CA SER A 397 -4.10 -1.29 -8.34
C SER A 397 -3.90 -1.87 -9.73
N PHE A 398 -3.95 -1.03 -10.75
CA PHE A 398 -3.80 -1.38 -12.16
C PHE A 398 -2.82 -0.42 -12.86
N ALA A 399 -1.88 -0.99 -13.61
CA ALA A 399 -1.03 -0.27 -14.56
C ALA A 399 -0.79 -1.14 -15.80
N PHE A 400 -0.28 -0.54 -16.87
CA PHE A 400 -0.01 -1.25 -18.11
C PHE A 400 1.26 -0.72 -18.76
N THR A 401 2.10 -1.64 -19.25
CA THR A 401 3.16 -1.35 -20.21
C THR A 401 3.22 -2.47 -21.23
N GLU A 402 3.69 -2.21 -22.45
CA GLU A 402 3.89 -3.31 -23.41
C GLU A 402 4.91 -4.36 -22.91
N LYS A 403 5.86 -3.95 -22.07
CA LYS A 403 6.88 -4.84 -21.51
C LYS A 403 6.27 -5.84 -20.51
N THR A 404 5.50 -5.37 -19.55
CA THR A 404 4.94 -6.22 -18.48
C THR A 404 3.56 -6.78 -18.81
N GLY A 405 2.90 -6.21 -19.83
CA GLY A 405 1.47 -6.35 -20.02
C GLY A 405 0.72 -5.67 -18.87
N VAL A 406 -0.45 -6.22 -18.53
CA VAL A 406 -1.21 -5.82 -17.34
C VAL A 406 -0.37 -6.06 -16.08
N TYR A 407 -0.29 -5.04 -15.24
CA TYR A 407 0.25 -5.07 -13.90
C TYR A 407 -0.91 -4.84 -12.95
N ILE A 408 -1.29 -5.86 -12.18
CA ILE A 408 -2.35 -5.76 -11.17
C ILE A 408 -1.74 -6.03 -9.79
N SER A 409 -2.11 -5.25 -8.77
CA SER A 409 -1.73 -5.58 -7.39
C SER A 409 -2.93 -5.51 -6.48
N ILE A 410 -3.06 -6.49 -5.60
CA ILE A 410 -4.20 -6.67 -4.72
C ILE A 410 -3.68 -6.49 -3.30
N TYR A 411 -4.36 -5.62 -2.55
CA TYR A 411 -4.00 -5.21 -1.20
C TYR A 411 -4.96 -5.85 -0.22
N TYR A 412 -4.43 -6.57 0.75
CA TYR A 412 -5.20 -7.44 1.62
C TYR A 412 -5.19 -6.93 3.07
N HIS A 413 -6.26 -7.25 3.79
CA HIS A 413 -6.23 -7.21 5.25
C HIS A 413 -5.09 -8.10 5.76
N SER A 414 -4.27 -7.57 6.66
CA SER A 414 -2.93 -8.12 6.92
C SER A 414 -2.75 -8.65 8.34
N SER A 415 -3.86 -8.93 9.00
CA SER A 415 -3.91 -9.57 10.31
C SER A 415 -4.91 -10.72 10.30
N THR A 416 -4.67 -11.72 11.15
CA THR A 416 -5.68 -12.73 11.49
C THR A 416 -6.78 -12.17 12.40
N ASP A 417 -6.57 -11.00 13.01
CA ASP A 417 -7.63 -10.32 13.75
C ASP A 417 -8.70 -9.83 12.79
N ASN A 418 -9.97 -10.07 13.10
CA ASN A 418 -11.10 -9.56 12.33
C ASN A 418 -11.89 -8.56 13.19
N PRO A 419 -11.54 -7.25 13.17
CA PRO A 419 -12.21 -6.24 13.99
C PRO A 419 -13.69 -6.03 13.59
N TRP A 420 -14.11 -6.61 12.47
CA TRP A 420 -15.46 -6.48 11.93
C TRP A 420 -16.35 -7.69 12.22
N LYS A 421 -15.83 -8.71 12.93
CA LYS A 421 -16.61 -9.88 13.32
C LYS A 421 -17.78 -9.43 14.21
N THR A 422 -19.00 -9.80 13.84
CA THR A 422 -20.19 -9.43 14.62
C THR A 422 -20.27 -10.26 15.91
N GLU A 423 -20.74 -9.67 17.02
CA GLU A 423 -20.91 -10.36 18.33
C GLU A 423 -21.74 -11.67 18.22
N ILE A 424 -22.65 -11.75 17.23
CA ILE A 424 -23.44 -12.95 16.92
C ILE A 424 -22.56 -14.15 16.52
N ASP A 425 -21.37 -13.91 15.96
CA ASP A 425 -20.43 -14.96 15.55
C ASP A 425 -19.54 -15.44 16.70
N GLU A 426 -19.40 -14.66 17.78
CA GLU A 426 -18.67 -15.06 18.99
C GLU A 426 -19.50 -16.03 19.85
N GLU A 427 -20.81 -15.80 19.99
CA GLU A 427 -21.70 -16.73 20.70
C GLU A 427 -21.77 -18.11 20.02
N LYS A 428 -21.80 -18.16 18.69
CA LYS A 428 -21.76 -19.44 17.94
C LYS A 428 -20.42 -20.17 18.01
N SER A 429 -19.32 -19.43 18.19
CA SER A 429 -17.98 -20.03 18.32
C SER A 429 -17.70 -20.53 19.74
N ALA A 430 -18.44 -20.04 20.75
CA ALA A 430 -18.35 -20.49 22.14
C ALA A 430 -19.28 -21.67 22.48
N GLU A 431 -20.21 -22.02 21.58
CA GLU A 431 -21.13 -23.17 21.71
C GLU A 431 -20.67 -24.44 20.97
N LEU A 432 -19.49 -24.42 20.33
CA LEU A 432 -18.80 -25.56 19.72
C LEU A 432 -17.51 -25.88 20.48
#